data_AF-A0A015JT85-F1
#
_entry.id   AF-A0A015JT85-F1
#
_cell.length_a   1.000
_cell.length_b   1.000
_cell.length_c   1.000
_cell.angle_alpha   90.00
_cell.angle_beta   90.00
_cell.angle_gamma   90.00
#
_symmetry.space_group_name_H-M   'P 1'
#
loop_
_entity.id
_entity.type
_entity.pdbx_description
1 polymer ?
#
loop_
_entity_poly.entity_id
_entity_poly.type
_entity_poly.pdbx_seq_one_letter_code
_entity_poly.pdbx_strand_id
1 'polypeptide(L)'
;MANRFVSSTKETILEFQNASRNINTDKSNNVWMSLFIKFREARGYSIEIIELDNKTLSDQLEQFLVEIQQSNGHEYKASSLYTGFCALARGISEIFEKIRVVNLFDISQFKSLHKTLDGRMKSIADQGKNNRKQSDPLEIDEIKFILNSPVTKTDTPKGLLRRVWIWLTLLCCLRGGDAKRLKAS
;
A
#
# COMPACT_ATOMS: atom_id res chain seq x y z
N MET A 1 -17.60 -38.06 -17.00
CA MET A 1 -17.17 -37.10 -15.97
C MET A 1 -16.96 -35.75 -16.65
N ALA A 2 -17.60 -34.68 -16.18
CA ALA A 2 -17.33 -33.34 -16.70
C ALA A 2 -15.87 -32.97 -16.42
N ASN A 3 -15.13 -32.62 -17.47
CA ASN A 3 -13.74 -32.18 -17.34
C ASN A 3 -13.74 -30.85 -16.57
N ARG A 4 -13.01 -30.80 -15.44
CA ARG A 4 -12.90 -29.59 -14.59
C ARG A 4 -11.97 -28.54 -15.18
N PHE A 5 -11.26 -28.86 -16.26
CA PHE A 5 -10.27 -27.98 -16.87
C PHE A 5 -10.68 -27.62 -18.29
N VAL A 6 -10.66 -26.33 -18.58
CA VAL A 6 -10.80 -25.78 -19.94
C VAL A 6 -9.41 -25.35 -20.39
N SER A 7 -9.05 -25.66 -21.63
CA SER A 7 -7.78 -25.22 -22.22
C SER A 7 -7.74 -23.70 -22.29
N SER A 8 -6.72 -23.08 -21.70
CA SER A 8 -6.48 -21.64 -21.75
C SER A 8 -5.52 -21.29 -22.89
N THR A 9 -5.70 -20.12 -23.52
CA THR A 9 -4.73 -19.58 -24.46
C THR A 9 -3.76 -18.61 -23.77
N LYS A 10 -2.64 -18.27 -24.44
CA LYS A 10 -1.69 -17.28 -23.91
C LYS A 10 -2.33 -15.90 -23.77
N GLU A 11 -3.24 -15.56 -24.68
CA GLU A 11 -4.00 -14.31 -24.67
C GLU A 11 -4.89 -14.23 -23.42
N THR A 12 -5.64 -15.28 -23.11
CA THR A 12 -6.48 -15.33 -21.90
C THR A 12 -5.63 -15.21 -20.62
N ILE A 13 -4.46 -15.86 -20.57
CA ILE A 13 -3.54 -15.73 -19.44
C ILE A 13 -3.05 -14.28 -19.31
N LEU A 14 -2.69 -13.64 -20.42
CA LEU A 14 -2.22 -12.26 -20.44
C LEU A 14 -3.32 -11.27 -20.03
N GLU A 15 -4.58 -11.52 -20.42
CA GLU A 15 -5.73 -10.74 -19.96
C GLU A 15 -5.85 -10.78 -18.43
N PHE A 16 -5.73 -11.95 -17.82
CA PHE A 16 -5.76 -12.06 -16.36
C PHE A 16 -4.56 -11.38 -15.69
N GLN A 17 -3.36 -11.49 -16.28
CA GLN A 17 -2.18 -10.79 -15.78
C GLN A 17 -2.37 -9.26 -15.82
N ASN A 18 -2.92 -8.74 -16.91
CA ASN A 18 -3.21 -7.31 -17.06
C ASN A 18 -4.33 -6.85 -16.12
N ALA A 19 -5.39 -7.64 -15.97
CA ALA A 19 -6.49 -7.34 -15.06
C ALA A 19 -6.08 -7.33 -13.58
N SER A 20 -4.99 -8.03 -13.23
CA SER A 20 -4.45 -8.03 -11.86
C SER A 20 -3.80 -6.69 -11.47
N ARG A 21 -3.42 -5.85 -12.44
CA ARG A 21 -2.74 -4.57 -12.16
C ARG A 21 -3.72 -3.56 -11.56
N ASN A 22 -3.35 -3.04 -10.40
CA ASN A 22 -4.11 -2.02 -9.69
C ASN A 22 -3.33 -0.71 -9.68
N ILE A 23 -3.88 0.32 -10.32
CA ILE A 23 -3.28 1.66 -10.46
C ILE A 23 -2.85 2.24 -9.10
N ASN A 24 -3.61 1.98 -8.02
CA ASN A 24 -3.27 2.49 -6.70
C ASN A 24 -2.05 1.76 -6.11
N THR A 25 -1.94 0.46 -6.35
CA THR A 25 -0.78 -0.34 -5.96
C THR A 25 0.47 0.13 -6.72
N ASP A 26 0.34 0.39 -8.02
CA ASP A 26 1.45 0.89 -8.84
C ASP A 26 1.94 2.26 -8.35
N LYS A 27 1.02 3.16 -7.99
CA LYS A 27 1.37 4.46 -7.37
C LYS A 27 2.14 4.27 -6.06
N SER A 28 1.68 3.38 -5.17
CA SER A 28 2.39 3.09 -3.92
C SER A 28 3.78 2.52 -4.19
N ASN A 29 3.91 1.60 -5.15
CA ASN A 29 5.20 1.01 -5.54
C ASN A 29 6.18 2.09 -6.01
N ASN A 30 5.73 2.97 -6.90
CA ASN A 30 6.53 4.07 -7.44
C ASN A 30 7.01 5.03 -6.34
N VAL A 31 6.17 5.30 -5.33
CA VAL A 31 6.56 6.15 -4.20
C VAL A 31 7.72 5.53 -3.41
N TRP A 32 7.62 4.27 -3.01
CA TRP A 32 8.67 3.61 -2.23
C TRP A 32 9.95 3.40 -3.04
N MET A 33 9.84 3.06 -4.32
CA MET A 33 10.99 2.98 -5.22
C MET A 33 11.67 4.35 -5.39
N SER A 34 10.89 5.42 -5.57
CA SER A 34 11.45 6.78 -5.68
C SER A 34 12.16 7.21 -4.39
N LEU A 35 11.62 6.88 -3.23
CA LEU A 35 12.27 7.14 -1.95
C LEU A 35 13.60 6.39 -1.83
N PHE A 36 13.64 5.12 -2.25
CA PHE A 36 14.88 4.35 -2.24
C PHE A 36 15.92 4.92 -3.21
N ILE A 37 15.54 5.31 -4.42
CA ILE A 37 16.44 5.95 -5.38
C ILE A 37 17.00 7.26 -4.82
N LYS A 38 16.16 8.12 -4.25
CA LYS A 38 16.61 9.38 -3.60
C LYS A 38 17.54 9.13 -2.42
N PHE A 39 17.28 8.10 -1.63
CA PHE A 39 18.20 7.67 -0.57
C PHE A 39 19.56 7.29 -1.14
N ARG A 40 19.60 6.53 -2.25
CA ARG A 40 20.85 6.12 -2.89
C ARG A 40 21.64 7.31 -3.43
N GLU A 41 20.95 8.28 -4.03
CA GLU A 41 21.52 9.55 -4.48
C GLU A 41 22.11 10.34 -3.30
N ALA A 42 21.36 10.48 -2.19
CA ALA A 42 21.81 11.19 -1.00
C ALA A 42 23.02 10.54 -0.31
N ARG A 43 23.17 9.21 -0.42
CA ARG A 43 24.32 8.46 0.09
C ARG A 43 25.47 8.35 -0.90
N GLY A 44 25.35 8.92 -2.10
CA GLY A 44 26.40 8.95 -3.10
C GLY A 44 26.67 7.60 -3.76
N TYR A 45 25.70 6.68 -3.81
CA TYR A 45 25.86 5.43 -4.54
C TYR A 45 25.82 5.69 -6.05
N SER A 46 26.97 5.52 -6.70
CA SER A 46 27.16 5.77 -8.13
C SER A 46 26.80 4.59 -9.03
N ILE A 47 26.91 3.36 -8.50
CA ILE A 47 26.60 2.13 -9.24
C ILE A 47 25.10 2.05 -9.49
N GLU A 48 24.68 1.68 -10.70
CA GLU A 48 23.27 1.52 -10.99
C GLU A 48 22.65 0.38 -10.16
N ILE A 49 21.38 0.52 -9.79
CA ILE A 49 20.71 -0.48 -8.94
C ILE A 49 20.80 -1.89 -9.56
N ILE A 50 20.73 -1.96 -10.88
CA ILE A 50 20.67 -3.17 -11.67
C ILE A 50 22.00 -3.94 -11.73
N GLU A 51 23.10 -3.24 -11.42
CA GLU A 51 24.46 -3.80 -11.39
C GLU A 51 24.86 -4.29 -10.00
N LEU A 52 24.09 -3.97 -8.95
CA LEU A 52 24.39 -4.41 -7.59
C LEU A 52 24.27 -5.93 -7.48
N ASP A 53 25.15 -6.56 -6.72
CA ASP A 53 24.95 -7.94 -6.26
C ASP A 53 23.91 -8.01 -5.11
N ASN A 54 23.46 -9.21 -4.75
CA ASN A 54 22.41 -9.38 -3.74
C ASN A 54 22.85 -8.91 -2.34
N LYS A 55 24.14 -9.02 -1.99
CA LYS A 55 24.65 -8.59 -0.69
C LYS A 55 24.67 -7.06 -0.62
N THR A 56 25.25 -6.40 -1.63
CA THR A 56 25.29 -4.94 -1.69
C THR A 56 23.87 -4.34 -1.74
N LEU A 57 22.95 -4.98 -2.46
CA LEU A 57 21.55 -4.59 -2.47
C LEU A 57 20.90 -4.73 -1.08
N SER A 58 21.14 -5.85 -0.38
CA SER A 58 20.67 -6.07 0.99
C SER A 58 21.18 -4.99 1.93
N ASP A 59 22.48 -4.69 1.89
CA ASP A 59 23.11 -3.70 2.76
C ASP A 59 22.51 -2.29 2.56
N GLN A 60 22.27 -1.89 1.30
CA GLN A 60 21.64 -0.60 0.99
C GLN A 60 20.17 -0.54 1.45
N LEU A 61 19.41 -1.64 1.29
CA LEU A 61 18.01 -1.73 1.74
C LEU A 61 17.90 -1.72 3.27
N GLU A 62 18.83 -2.38 3.96
CA GLU A 62 18.90 -2.39 5.42
C GLU A 62 19.10 -0.98 5.98
N GLN A 63 20.06 -0.23 5.43
CA GLN A 63 20.28 1.17 5.80
C GLN A 63 19.04 2.02 5.51
N PHE A 64 18.46 1.87 4.32
CA PHE A 64 17.24 2.58 3.95
C PHE A 64 16.09 2.34 4.93
N LEU A 65 15.82 1.09 5.32
CA LEU A 65 14.73 0.75 6.24
C LEU A 65 14.91 1.33 7.65
N VAL A 66 16.16 1.49 8.09
CA VAL A 66 16.46 2.11 9.38
C VAL A 66 16.28 3.62 9.31
N GLU A 67 16.76 4.25 8.24
CA GLU A 67 16.86 5.71 8.12
C GLU A 67 15.58 6.38 7.62
N ILE A 68 14.71 5.65 6.92
CA ILE A 68 13.55 6.25 6.29
C ILE A 68 12.57 6.85 7.32
N GLN A 69 12.20 8.10 7.07
CA GLN A 69 11.22 8.86 7.84
C GLN A 69 10.25 9.58 6.90
N GLN A 70 9.10 9.98 7.43
CA GLN A 70 8.16 10.82 6.73
C GLN A 70 8.78 12.21 6.48
N SER A 71 8.23 12.97 5.54
CA SER A 71 8.72 14.31 5.20
C SER A 71 8.70 15.31 6.36
N ASN A 72 7.89 15.06 7.40
CA ASN A 72 7.83 15.84 8.64
C ASN A 72 8.81 15.37 9.72
N GLY A 73 9.70 14.41 9.43
CA GLY A 73 10.65 13.83 10.38
C GLY A 73 10.04 12.80 11.34
N HIS A 74 8.75 12.48 11.21
CA HIS A 74 8.14 11.43 12.01
C HIS A 74 8.40 10.04 11.41
N GLU A 75 8.43 9.03 12.28
CA GLU A 75 8.55 7.65 11.84
C GLU A 75 7.29 7.16 11.11
N TYR A 76 7.49 6.25 10.17
CA TYR A 76 6.39 5.48 9.59
C TYR A 76 5.77 4.53 10.61
N LYS A 77 4.49 4.19 10.41
CA LYS A 77 3.86 3.06 11.11
C LYS A 77 4.52 1.75 10.66
N ALA A 78 4.61 0.76 11.56
CA ALA A 78 5.15 -0.55 11.23
C ALA A 78 4.47 -1.19 9.99
N SER A 79 3.14 -1.08 9.90
CA SER A 79 2.38 -1.58 8.75
C SER A 79 2.71 -0.87 7.43
N SER A 80 2.97 0.45 7.50
CA SER A 80 3.36 1.23 6.32
C SER A 80 4.77 0.86 5.87
N LEU A 81 5.69 0.64 6.81
CA LEU A 81 7.05 0.17 6.52
C LEU A 81 7.03 -1.22 5.85
N TYR A 82 6.24 -2.16 6.37
CA TYR A 82 6.07 -3.48 5.74
C TYR A 82 5.47 -3.39 4.33
N THR A 83 4.47 -2.53 4.14
CA THR A 83 3.88 -2.29 2.81
C THR A 83 4.91 -1.68 1.86
N GLY A 84 5.78 -0.80 2.36
CA GLY A 84 6.90 -0.26 1.62
C GLY A 84 7.92 -1.31 1.22
N PHE A 85 8.26 -2.24 2.12
CA PHE A 85 9.10 -3.38 1.81
C PHE A 85 8.51 -4.24 0.69
N CYS A 86 7.21 -4.56 0.73
CA CYS A 86 6.55 -5.32 -0.34
C CYS A 86 6.59 -4.57 -1.69
N ALA A 87 6.40 -3.25 -1.66
CA ALA A 87 6.52 -2.39 -2.84
C ALA A 87 7.94 -2.42 -3.43
N LEU A 88 8.98 -2.34 -2.58
CA LEU A 88 10.37 -2.46 -2.99
C LEU A 88 10.68 -3.84 -3.56
N ALA A 89 10.24 -4.90 -2.90
CA ALA A 89 10.44 -6.27 -3.36
C ALA A 89 9.88 -6.48 -4.77
N ARG A 90 8.69 -5.93 -5.03
CA ARG A 90 8.08 -5.95 -6.35
C ARG A 90 8.87 -5.10 -7.36
N GLY A 91 9.16 -3.83 -7.04
CA GLY A 91 9.85 -2.92 -7.95
C GLY A 91 11.26 -3.40 -8.31
N ILE A 92 11.99 -3.97 -7.35
CA ILE A 92 13.29 -4.61 -7.58
C ILE A 92 13.14 -5.84 -8.45
N SER A 93 12.18 -6.74 -8.16
CA SER A 93 11.96 -7.92 -9.01
C SER A 93 11.65 -7.53 -10.46
N GLU A 94 10.90 -6.45 -10.68
CA GLU A 94 10.56 -5.93 -12.02
C GLU A 94 11.80 -5.31 -12.72
N ILE A 95 12.63 -4.56 -12.01
CA ILE A 95 13.88 -3.99 -12.56
C ILE A 95 14.86 -5.09 -12.99
N PHE A 96 14.97 -6.16 -12.20
CA PHE A 96 15.93 -7.24 -12.44
C PHE A 96 15.41 -8.35 -13.36
N GLU A 97 14.12 -8.34 -13.74
CA GLU A 97 13.42 -9.43 -14.46
C GLU A 97 14.20 -9.95 -15.68
N LYS A 98 14.87 -9.06 -16.43
CA LYS A 98 15.61 -9.41 -17.65
C LYS A 98 17.06 -9.86 -17.42
N ILE A 99 17.56 -9.78 -16.20
CA ILE A 99 18.98 -9.98 -15.86
C ILE A 99 19.15 -11.15 -14.91
N ARG A 100 18.44 -11.14 -13.79
CA ARG A 100 18.45 -12.24 -12.83
C ARG A 100 17.22 -12.22 -11.95
N VAL A 101 16.89 -13.36 -11.37
CA VAL A 101 15.81 -13.46 -10.39
C VAL A 101 16.29 -12.90 -9.05
N VAL A 102 15.67 -11.81 -8.59
CA VAL A 102 15.86 -11.26 -7.24
C VAL A 102 14.54 -11.37 -6.49
N ASN A 103 14.52 -12.22 -5.47
CA ASN A 103 13.36 -12.39 -4.60
C ASN A 103 13.70 -11.94 -3.18
N LEU A 104 13.31 -10.71 -2.81
CA LEU A 104 13.56 -10.21 -1.45
C LEU A 104 12.81 -10.98 -0.37
N PHE A 105 11.80 -11.80 -0.71
CA PHE A 105 11.13 -12.68 0.24
C PHE A 105 11.89 -13.99 0.50
N ASP A 106 12.97 -14.27 -0.24
CA ASP A 106 13.83 -15.40 0.06
C ASP A 106 14.66 -15.10 1.33
N ILE A 107 14.14 -15.56 2.47
CA ILE A 107 14.77 -15.39 3.79
C ILE A 107 16.16 -16.04 3.84
N SER A 108 16.42 -17.08 3.03
CA SER A 108 17.74 -17.72 3.02
C SER A 108 18.81 -16.80 2.44
N GLN A 109 18.45 -16.00 1.43
CA GLN A 109 19.34 -15.03 0.79
C GLN A 109 19.38 -13.69 1.52
N PHE A 110 18.24 -13.20 2.01
CA PHE A 110 18.07 -11.86 2.58
C PHE A 110 17.85 -11.89 4.10
N LYS A 111 18.50 -12.83 4.80
CA LYS A 111 18.27 -13.07 6.24
C LYS A 111 18.49 -11.83 7.10
N SER A 112 19.54 -11.04 6.84
CA SER A 112 19.85 -9.81 7.56
C SER A 112 18.78 -8.74 7.31
N LEU A 113 18.38 -8.54 6.05
CA LEU A 113 17.32 -7.61 5.68
C LEU A 113 15.99 -7.89 6.39
N HIS A 114 15.57 -9.15 6.46
CA HIS A 114 14.35 -9.54 7.20
C HIS A 114 14.47 -9.27 8.69
N LYS A 115 15.63 -9.54 9.30
CA LYS A 115 15.89 -9.21 10.71
C LYS A 115 15.86 -7.71 10.97
N THR A 116 16.43 -6.91 10.06
CA THR A 116 16.43 -5.45 10.15
C THR A 116 15.02 -4.90 10.04
N LEU A 117 14.22 -5.40 9.08
CA LEU A 117 12.82 -5.01 8.96
C LEU A 117 12.00 -5.37 10.21
N ASP A 118 12.10 -6.61 10.69
CA ASP A 118 11.39 -7.08 11.88
C ASP A 118 11.79 -6.28 13.14
N GLY A 119 13.09 -6.09 13.36
CA GLY A 119 13.62 -5.28 14.45
C GLY A 119 13.13 -3.83 14.38
N ARG A 120 13.13 -3.23 13.19
CA ARG A 120 12.62 -1.87 13.00
C ARG A 120 11.13 -1.78 13.30
N MET A 121 10.32 -2.71 12.80
CA MET A 121 8.88 -2.76 13.08
C MET A 121 8.59 -2.95 14.57
N LYS A 122 9.35 -3.80 15.28
CA LYS A 122 9.24 -3.98 16.74
C LYS A 122 9.61 -2.70 17.48
N SER A 123 10.68 -2.00 17.07
CA SER A 123 11.05 -0.72 17.70
C SER A 123 9.94 0.32 17.59
N ILE A 124 9.24 0.38 16.44
CA ILE A 124 8.09 1.26 16.24
C ILE A 124 6.90 0.82 17.10
N ALA A 125 6.70 -0.49 17.23
CA ALA A 125 5.66 -1.07 18.07
C ALA A 125 5.81 -0.68 19.54
N ASP A 126 6.99 -0.88 20.08
CA ASP A 126 7.32 -0.70 21.50
C ASP A 126 7.23 0.77 21.91
N GLN A 127 7.43 1.71 20.98
CA GLN A 127 7.19 3.15 21.18
C GLN A 127 5.70 3.52 21.29
N GLY A 128 4.79 2.55 21.36
CA GLY A 128 3.34 2.78 21.47
C GLY A 128 2.68 3.27 20.17
N LYS A 129 3.42 3.33 19.06
CA LYS A 129 2.89 3.72 17.73
C LYS A 129 2.08 2.61 17.05
N ASN A 130 1.99 1.44 17.70
CA ASN A 130 1.14 0.32 17.27
C ASN A 130 -0.30 0.41 17.75
N ASN A 131 -0.65 1.39 18.59
CA ASN A 131 -2.04 1.61 18.93
C ASN A 131 -2.75 2.06 17.66
N ARG A 132 -3.40 1.11 16.97
CA ARG A 132 -4.53 1.38 16.10
C ARG A 132 -5.55 2.09 16.99
N LYS A 133 -5.42 3.41 17.15
CA LYS A 133 -6.55 4.25 17.52
C LYS A 133 -7.54 4.01 16.39
N GLN A 134 -8.48 3.10 16.66
CA GLN A 134 -9.71 3.07 15.92
C GLN A 134 -10.24 4.49 15.96
N SER A 135 -10.60 5.04 14.81
CA SER A 135 -11.21 6.37 14.77
C SER A 135 -12.39 6.36 15.74
N ASP A 136 -12.49 7.41 16.54
CA ASP A 136 -13.61 7.53 17.47
C ASP A 136 -14.92 7.44 16.65
N PRO A 137 -15.90 6.64 17.09
CA PRO A 137 -17.18 6.56 16.41
C PRO A 137 -17.85 7.93 16.46
N LEU A 138 -18.58 8.27 15.40
CA LEU A 138 -19.39 9.49 15.40
C LEU A 138 -20.46 9.39 16.49
N GLU A 139 -20.53 10.42 17.33
CA GLU A 139 -21.60 10.56 18.30
C GLU A 139 -22.90 11.00 17.63
N ILE A 140 -24.04 10.74 18.28
CA ILE A 140 -25.37 11.07 17.74
C ILE A 140 -25.48 12.56 17.40
N ASP A 141 -24.90 13.44 18.22
CA ASP A 141 -24.96 14.88 18.00
C ASP A 141 -24.04 15.34 16.86
N GLU A 142 -22.90 14.68 16.65
CA GLU A 142 -22.07 14.88 15.46
C GLU A 142 -22.80 14.44 14.18
N ILE A 143 -23.52 13.32 14.23
CA ILE A 143 -24.35 12.85 13.11
C ILE A 143 -25.46 13.87 12.80
N LYS A 144 -26.17 14.38 13.83
CA LYS A 144 -27.18 15.43 13.65
C LYS A 144 -26.57 16.69 13.05
N PHE A 145 -25.41 17.11 13.55
CA PHE A 145 -24.69 18.27 13.04
C PHE A 145 -24.35 18.11 11.55
N ILE A 146 -23.81 16.96 11.15
CA ILE A 146 -23.50 16.64 9.75
C ILE A 146 -24.78 16.66 8.90
N LEU A 147 -25.86 16.03 9.36
CA LEU A 147 -27.12 15.92 8.61
C LEU A 147 -27.85 17.26 8.45
N ASN A 148 -27.67 18.19 9.40
CA ASN A 148 -28.27 19.53 9.38
C ASN A 148 -27.38 20.59 8.70
N SER A 149 -26.20 20.20 8.22
CA SER A 149 -25.29 21.09 7.52
C SER A 149 -25.91 21.63 6.21
N PRO A 150 -25.61 22.87 5.79
CA PRO A 150 -26.09 23.42 4.52
C PRO A 150 -25.81 22.53 3.30
N VAL A 151 -24.73 21.73 3.35
CA VAL A 151 -24.30 20.87 2.24
C VAL A 151 -25.09 19.56 2.11
N THR A 152 -25.90 19.19 3.11
CA THR A 152 -26.75 17.98 3.15
C THR A 152 -28.24 18.32 3.13
N LYS A 153 -28.60 19.58 2.92
CA LYS A 153 -30.00 20.00 2.79
C LYS A 153 -30.67 19.30 1.61
N THR A 154 -31.93 18.93 1.78
CA THR A 154 -32.72 18.22 0.78
C THR A 154 -33.40 19.14 -0.23
N ASP A 155 -33.14 20.45 -0.12
CA ASP A 155 -33.63 21.50 -1.02
C ASP A 155 -32.89 21.54 -2.37
N THR A 156 -31.71 20.91 -2.45
CA THR A 156 -30.94 20.78 -3.69
C THR A 156 -30.72 19.31 -4.04
N PRO A 157 -30.70 18.93 -5.33
CA PRO A 157 -30.40 17.56 -5.74
C PRO A 157 -29.06 17.05 -5.21
N LYS A 158 -28.03 17.92 -5.18
CA LYS A 158 -26.70 17.58 -4.63
C LYS A 158 -26.74 17.33 -3.13
N GLY A 159 -27.48 18.16 -2.37
CA GLY A 159 -27.59 17.99 -0.93
C GLY A 159 -28.40 16.75 -0.55
N LEU A 160 -29.48 16.46 -1.28
CA LEU A 160 -30.23 15.20 -1.15
C LEU A 160 -29.34 13.99 -1.41
N LEU A 161 -28.56 13.99 -2.51
CA LEU A 161 -27.65 12.88 -2.85
C LEU A 161 -26.61 12.63 -1.75
N ARG A 162 -26.01 13.69 -1.21
CA ARG A 162 -25.05 13.59 -0.09
C ARG A 162 -25.72 13.03 1.17
N ARG A 163 -26.94 13.47 1.47
CA ARG A 163 -27.70 12.99 2.63
C ARG A 163 -28.03 11.50 2.52
N VAL A 164 -28.48 11.05 1.36
CA VAL A 164 -28.74 9.62 1.09
C VAL A 164 -27.46 8.81 1.22
N TRP A 165 -26.34 9.30 0.66
CA TRP A 165 -25.05 8.63 0.78
C TRP A 165 -24.59 8.49 2.24
N ILE A 166 -24.76 9.53 3.08
CA ILE A 166 -24.46 9.47 4.52
C ILE A 166 -25.31 8.40 5.21
N TRP A 167 -26.62 8.38 4.96
CA TRP A 167 -27.51 7.37 5.55
C TRP A 167 -27.14 5.94 5.16
N LEU A 168 -26.88 5.69 3.88
CA LEU A 168 -26.42 4.37 3.41
C LEU A 168 -25.09 3.97 4.06
N THR A 169 -24.17 4.91 4.21
CA THR A 169 -22.88 4.64 4.85
C THR A 169 -23.02 4.34 6.34
N LEU A 170 -23.87 5.08 7.06
CA LEU A 170 -24.14 4.86 8.49
C LEU A 170 -24.89 3.56 8.76
N LEU A 171 -25.91 3.24 7.96
CA LEU A 171 -26.77 2.06 8.18
C LEU A 171 -26.13 0.76 7.69
N CYS A 172 -25.37 0.81 6.60
CA CYS A 172 -24.81 -0.39 5.97
C CYS A 172 -23.29 -0.52 6.16
N CYS A 173 -22.66 0.38 6.92
CA CYS A 173 -21.21 0.39 7.18
C CYS A 173 -20.36 0.29 5.89
N LEU A 174 -20.82 0.95 4.82
CA LEU A 174 -20.20 0.88 3.51
C LEU A 174 -18.79 1.48 3.55
N ARG A 175 -17.81 0.80 2.94
CA ARG A 175 -16.49 1.43 2.74
C ARG A 175 -16.60 2.49 1.64
N GLY A 176 -15.70 3.47 1.63
CA GLY A 176 -15.76 4.62 0.71
C GLY A 176 -15.81 4.26 -0.79
N GLY A 177 -15.42 3.04 -1.19
CA GLY A 177 -15.58 2.54 -2.55
C GLY A 177 -16.87 1.77 -2.83
N ASP A 178 -17.54 1.24 -1.80
CA ASP A 178 -18.69 0.34 -1.94
C ASP A 178 -19.95 1.11 -2.34
N ALA A 179 -20.14 2.29 -1.75
CA ALA A 179 -21.27 3.15 -2.08
C ALA A 179 -21.33 3.55 -3.57
N LYS A 180 -20.17 3.61 -4.25
CA LYS A 180 -20.08 3.91 -5.69
C LYS A 180 -20.45 2.72 -6.59
N ARG A 181 -20.49 1.51 -6.03
CA ARG A 181 -20.77 0.27 -6.75
C ARG A 181 -22.21 -0.21 -6.59
N LEU A 182 -23.03 0.52 -5.84
CA LEU A 182 -24.45 0.25 -5.70
C LEU A 182 -25.13 0.37 -7.06
N LYS A 183 -25.80 -0.71 -7.49
CA LYS A 183 -26.62 -0.74 -8.69
C LYS A 183 -28.09 -0.81 -8.26
N ALA A 184 -28.97 -0.16 -9.02
CA ALA A 184 -30.39 -0.43 -8.90
C ALA A 184 -30.63 -1.87 -9.37
N SER A 185 -31.30 -2.66 -8.51
CA SER A 185 -31.77 -4.00 -8.80
C SER A 185 -32.94 -3.99 -9.77
#